data_AF-A0A2S6C063-F1
#
_entry.id   AF-A0A2S6C063-F1
#
_cell.length_a   1.000
_cell.length_b   1.000
_cell.length_c   1.000
_cell.angle_alpha   90.00
_cell.angle_beta   90.00
_cell.angle_gamma   90.00
#
_symmetry.space_group_name_H-M   'P 1'
#
loop_
_entity.id
_entity.type
_entity.pdbx_description
1 polymer ?
#
loop_
_entity_poly.entity_id
_entity_poly.type
_entity_poly.pdbx_seq_one_letter_code
_entity_poly.pdbx_strand_id
1 'polypeptide(L)'
;MAQIGQLPTDEVDKKWEDLYMHGQCTAIPEHQALLLPNKTEAIRGTNKYIMELDVFHQLHCLDMIRKAFYPSRYGQWEYLDDGSVDNFAVTFQHWEHCIETLRQTLMCHGDISPLRYRINVLNGILGPDLAGRHTCRNFSKILDWARSRFTPKPDCNEKVAPGWIDTHPDFEPDELLSVLIDAETNPNFNREDVV
;
A
#
# COMPACT_ATOMS: atom_id res chain seq x y z
N MET A 1 3.82 -17.49 -2.90
CA MET A 1 3.61 -16.43 -1.89
C MET A 1 4.91 -15.64 -1.83
N ALA A 2 4.87 -14.31 -1.94
CA ALA A 2 6.08 -13.49 -1.94
C ALA A 2 6.75 -13.59 -0.55
N GLN A 3 8.06 -13.85 -0.55
CA GLN A 3 8.86 -14.06 0.65
C GLN A 3 9.28 -12.70 1.21
N ILE A 4 9.33 -12.56 2.52
CA ILE A 4 9.71 -11.33 3.23
C ILE A 4 11.14 -10.90 2.83
N GLY A 5 11.34 -9.63 2.45
CA GLY A 5 12.68 -9.03 2.32
C GLY A 5 13.48 -9.41 1.06
N GLN A 6 12.86 -9.47 -0.12
CA GLN A 6 13.59 -9.73 -1.37
C GLN A 6 14.24 -8.46 -1.92
N LEU A 7 15.56 -8.51 -2.12
CA LEU A 7 16.31 -7.49 -2.85
C LEU A 7 15.73 -7.29 -4.27
N PRO A 8 15.83 -6.07 -4.83
CA PRO A 8 15.24 -5.74 -6.11
C PRO A 8 16.01 -6.45 -7.20
N THR A 9 15.26 -7.17 -8.01
CA THR A 9 15.73 -7.80 -9.24
C THR A 9 14.72 -7.48 -10.33
N ASP A 10 15.09 -7.71 -11.59
CA ASP A 10 14.17 -7.52 -12.72
C ASP A 10 12.91 -8.41 -12.56
N GLU A 11 13.07 -9.61 -11.98
CA GLU A 11 11.95 -10.51 -11.69
C GLU A 11 11.04 -9.96 -10.58
N VAL A 12 11.62 -9.41 -9.51
CA VAL A 12 10.84 -8.79 -8.42
C VAL A 12 10.11 -7.56 -8.93
N ASP A 13 10.78 -6.69 -9.70
CA ASP A 13 10.18 -5.51 -10.31
C ASP A 13 9.01 -5.89 -11.22
N LYS A 14 9.17 -6.94 -12.03
CA LYS A 14 8.10 -7.46 -12.88
C LYS A 14 6.91 -7.97 -12.06
N LYS A 15 7.14 -8.71 -10.98
CA LYS A 15 6.07 -9.20 -10.10
C LYS A 15 5.28 -8.05 -9.47
N TRP A 16 5.95 -6.96 -9.09
CA TRP A 16 5.30 -5.76 -8.60
C TRP A 16 4.47 -5.06 -9.68
N GLU A 17 5.05 -4.85 -10.86
CA GLU A 17 4.36 -4.22 -11.99
C GLU A 17 3.10 -5.01 -12.40
N ASP A 18 3.19 -6.34 -12.46
CA ASP A 18 2.08 -7.22 -12.80
C ASP A 18 0.88 -7.11 -11.84
N LEU A 19 1.07 -6.62 -10.60
CA LEU A 19 -0.02 -6.43 -9.62
C LEU A 19 -0.94 -5.26 -9.96
N TYR A 20 -0.41 -4.20 -10.57
CA TYR A 20 -1.15 -2.94 -10.73
C TYR A 20 -1.28 -2.51 -12.20
N MET A 21 -0.32 -2.83 -13.06
CA MET A 21 -0.21 -2.28 -14.42
C MET A 21 -1.48 -2.49 -15.26
N HIS A 22 -2.17 -3.63 -15.09
CA HIS A 22 -3.39 -3.92 -15.85
C HIS A 22 -4.65 -3.26 -15.28
N GLY A 23 -4.61 -2.82 -14.02
CA GLY A 23 -5.67 -2.03 -13.40
C GLY A 23 -5.50 -0.52 -13.63
N GLN A 24 -4.26 -0.09 -13.88
CA GLN A 24 -3.95 1.26 -14.31
C GLN A 24 -4.55 1.54 -15.69
N CYS A 25 -5.24 2.67 -15.84
CA CYS A 25 -5.85 3.09 -17.10
C CYS A 25 -6.94 2.14 -17.64
N THR A 26 -7.90 1.75 -16.79
CA THR A 26 -9.04 0.93 -17.16
C THR A 26 -10.00 1.67 -18.10
N ALA A 27 -10.27 1.10 -19.28
CA ALA A 27 -11.19 1.67 -20.26
C ALA A 27 -12.63 1.17 -20.06
N ILE A 28 -13.55 2.09 -19.76
CA ILE A 28 -14.97 1.80 -19.54
C ILE A 28 -15.85 2.39 -20.67
N PRO A 29 -17.00 1.76 -20.99
CA PRO A 29 -17.97 2.34 -21.92
C PRO A 29 -18.66 3.58 -21.33
N GLU A 30 -19.16 4.44 -22.22
CA GLU A 30 -19.82 5.70 -21.84
C GLU A 30 -20.92 5.55 -20.79
N HIS A 31 -21.79 4.55 -20.94
CA HIS A 31 -22.90 4.36 -20.00
C HIS A 31 -22.43 4.05 -18.56
N GLN A 32 -21.23 3.47 -18.38
CA GLN A 32 -20.63 3.29 -17.06
C GLN A 32 -19.95 4.57 -16.57
N ALA A 33 -19.30 5.31 -17.48
CA ALA A 33 -18.66 6.58 -17.14
C ALA A 33 -19.65 7.62 -16.62
N LEU A 34 -20.89 7.59 -17.13
CA LEU A 34 -21.99 8.44 -16.67
C LEU A 34 -22.47 8.10 -15.24
N LEU A 35 -22.16 6.91 -14.71
CA LEU A 35 -22.50 6.49 -13.35
C LEU A 35 -21.45 6.91 -12.32
N LEU A 36 -20.27 7.36 -12.75
CA LEU A 36 -19.24 7.81 -11.84
C LEU A 36 -19.70 9.09 -11.10
N PRO A 37 -19.42 9.21 -9.79
CA PRO A 37 -19.76 10.42 -9.02
C PRO A 37 -19.19 11.70 -9.66
N ASN A 38 -18.02 11.56 -10.29
CA ASN A 38 -17.30 12.61 -10.98
C ASN A 38 -17.01 12.20 -12.42
N LYS A 39 -17.22 13.12 -13.37
CA LYS A 39 -16.90 12.89 -14.79
C LYS A 39 -15.40 12.62 -14.98
N THR A 40 -15.11 11.64 -15.83
CA THR A 40 -13.75 11.28 -16.23
C THR A 40 -13.49 11.60 -17.70
N GLU A 41 -12.21 11.66 -18.09
CA GLU A 41 -11.81 11.98 -19.46
C GLU A 41 -12.14 10.85 -20.45
N ALA A 42 -12.47 11.25 -21.69
CA ALA A 42 -12.63 10.33 -22.80
C ALA A 42 -11.26 9.93 -23.37
N ILE A 43 -11.12 8.68 -23.80
CA ILE A 43 -9.92 8.19 -24.47
C ILE A 43 -9.96 8.65 -25.92
N ARG A 44 -9.02 9.52 -26.30
CA ARG A 44 -8.93 10.11 -27.64
C ARG A 44 -8.94 9.04 -28.73
N GLY A 45 -9.78 9.24 -29.76
CA GLY A 45 -9.91 8.31 -30.88
C GLY A 45 -10.79 7.09 -30.60
N THR A 46 -11.50 7.04 -29.46
CA THR A 46 -12.40 5.95 -29.09
C THR A 46 -13.73 6.46 -28.55
N ASN A 47 -14.69 5.56 -28.30
CA ASN A 47 -15.93 5.82 -27.56
C ASN A 47 -15.86 5.38 -26.08
N LYS A 48 -14.65 5.18 -25.55
CA LYS A 48 -14.41 4.74 -24.19
C LYS A 48 -13.88 5.88 -23.33
N TYR A 49 -14.03 5.72 -22.03
CA TYR A 49 -13.60 6.64 -21.00
C TYR A 49 -12.58 5.92 -20.12
N ILE A 50 -11.63 6.67 -19.56
CA ILE A 50 -10.57 6.10 -18.73
C ILE A 50 -10.90 6.29 -17.25
N MET A 51 -10.64 5.29 -16.43
CA MET A 51 -10.78 5.31 -14.98
C MET A 51 -9.77 4.34 -14.37
N GLU A 52 -9.61 4.37 -13.06
CA GLU A 52 -8.79 3.43 -12.30
C GLU A 52 -9.51 3.10 -10.99
N LEU A 53 -9.31 1.91 -10.43
CA LEU A 53 -9.69 1.64 -9.04
C LEU A 53 -8.54 1.99 -8.12
N ASP A 54 -8.81 2.66 -7.01
CA ASP A 54 -7.76 3.25 -6.17
C ASP A 54 -6.74 2.21 -5.64
N VAL A 55 -7.14 0.95 -5.41
CA VAL A 55 -6.18 -0.11 -5.03
C VAL A 55 -4.99 -0.25 -6.00
N PHE A 56 -5.20 -0.06 -7.30
CA PHE A 56 -4.12 -0.13 -8.29
C PHE A 56 -3.22 1.10 -8.23
N HIS A 57 -3.79 2.28 -7.96
CA HIS A 57 -3.04 3.50 -7.75
C HIS A 57 -2.18 3.41 -6.47
N GLN A 58 -2.77 2.91 -5.38
CA GLN A 58 -2.09 2.67 -4.10
C GLN A 58 -0.92 1.71 -4.27
N LEU A 59 -1.09 0.60 -4.99
CA LEU A 59 -0.02 -0.37 -5.27
C LEU A 59 1.09 0.23 -6.14
N HIS A 60 0.74 1.03 -7.15
CA HIS A 60 1.72 1.75 -7.96
C HIS A 60 2.54 2.74 -7.13
N CYS A 61 1.89 3.57 -6.31
CA CYS A 61 2.57 4.51 -5.44
C CYS A 61 3.50 3.79 -4.45
N LEU A 62 3.05 2.66 -3.89
CA LEU A 62 3.85 1.85 -2.99
C LEU A 62 5.09 1.27 -3.69
N ASP A 63 4.98 0.82 -4.94
CA ASP A 63 6.14 0.38 -5.74
C ASP A 63 7.09 1.53 -6.07
N MET A 64 6.58 2.74 -6.31
CA MET A 64 7.42 3.93 -6.51
C MET A 64 8.21 4.28 -5.24
N ILE A 65 7.57 4.19 -4.07
CA ILE A 65 8.24 4.37 -2.77
C ILE A 65 9.30 3.28 -2.57
N ARG A 66 8.97 2.02 -2.85
CA ARG A 66 9.93 0.91 -2.80
C ARG A 66 11.15 1.20 -3.65
N LYS A 67 10.97 1.58 -4.91
CA LYS A 67 12.09 1.94 -5.80
C LYS A 67 12.90 3.14 -5.29
N ALA A 68 12.25 4.14 -4.67
CA ALA A 68 12.97 5.24 -4.03
C ALA A 68 13.89 4.78 -2.89
N PHE A 69 13.63 3.59 -2.30
CA PHE A 69 14.50 2.95 -1.34
C PHE A 69 15.56 1.99 -1.94
N TYR A 70 15.76 1.96 -3.28
CA TYR A 70 16.78 1.11 -3.92
C TYR A 70 17.80 1.82 -4.81
N PRO A 71 18.64 2.67 -4.27
CA PRO A 71 19.17 3.81 -4.99
C PRO A 71 20.65 3.69 -5.37
N SER A 72 21.31 2.60 -5.00
CA SER A 72 22.35 2.03 -5.88
C SER A 72 21.80 1.71 -7.28
N ARG A 73 20.51 1.34 -7.37
CA ARG A 73 19.79 1.07 -8.62
C ARG A 73 18.98 2.29 -9.10
N TYR A 74 18.61 3.23 -8.20
CA TYR A 74 17.70 4.39 -8.46
C TYR A 74 18.03 5.80 -7.81
N GLY A 75 19.13 6.04 -7.03
CA GLY A 75 19.67 7.31 -6.42
C GLY A 75 19.59 7.66 -4.87
N GLN A 76 20.72 7.61 -4.09
CA GLN A 76 21.07 8.13 -2.69
C GLN A 76 21.05 7.27 -1.37
N TRP A 77 22.20 6.72 -0.85
CA TRP A 77 22.28 5.80 0.36
C TRP A 77 23.45 5.97 1.35
N GLU A 78 23.36 5.26 2.48
CA GLU A 78 24.50 4.88 3.34
C GLU A 78 25.39 3.85 2.64
N TYR A 79 26.70 4.04 2.77
CA TYR A 79 27.72 3.26 2.07
C TYR A 79 28.59 2.50 3.07
N LEU A 80 28.92 1.25 2.74
CA LEU A 80 30.01 0.50 3.34
C LEU A 80 31.34 1.22 3.07
N ASP A 81 32.39 0.86 3.81
CA ASP A 81 33.73 1.47 3.69
C ASP A 81 34.31 1.35 2.26
N ASP A 82 33.82 0.40 1.46
CA ASP A 82 34.21 0.19 0.07
C ASP A 82 33.38 1.01 -0.94
N GLY A 83 32.45 1.85 -0.46
CA GLY A 83 31.57 2.68 -1.29
C GLY A 83 30.39 1.94 -1.91
N SER A 84 30.18 0.66 -1.59
CA SER A 84 28.95 -0.06 -1.95
C SER A 84 27.82 0.22 -0.95
N VAL A 85 26.56 0.03 -1.35
CA VAL A 85 25.41 0.29 -0.47
C VAL A 85 25.26 -0.83 0.56
N ASP A 86 25.08 -0.48 1.83
CA ASP A 86 24.77 -1.45 2.88
C ASP A 86 23.29 -1.88 2.82
N ASN A 87 23.03 -2.93 2.03
CA ASN A 87 21.70 -3.53 1.91
C ASN A 87 21.31 -4.42 3.11
N PHE A 88 22.13 -4.46 4.17
CA PHE A 88 21.88 -5.27 5.37
C PHE A 88 21.73 -4.42 6.63
N ALA A 89 21.83 -3.09 6.51
CA ALA A 89 21.51 -2.18 7.59
C ALA A 89 20.10 -2.48 8.13
N VAL A 90 19.95 -2.44 9.46
CA VAL A 90 18.66 -2.70 10.14
C VAL A 90 17.57 -1.76 9.60
N THR A 91 17.94 -0.52 9.30
CA THR A 91 17.07 0.48 8.65
C THR A 91 16.49 -0.01 7.33
N PHE A 92 17.30 -0.67 6.51
CA PHE A 92 16.90 -1.20 5.20
C PHE A 92 15.95 -2.40 5.34
N GLN A 93 16.28 -3.35 6.21
CA GLN A 93 15.41 -4.50 6.47
C GLN A 93 14.03 -4.08 7.00
N HIS A 94 13.97 -2.97 7.74
CA HIS A 94 12.72 -2.39 8.23
C HIS A 94 11.86 -1.84 7.08
N TRP A 95 12.44 -1.07 6.16
CA TRP A 95 11.71 -0.51 5.03
C TRP A 95 11.08 -1.57 4.13
N GLU A 96 11.81 -2.64 3.85
CA GLU A 96 11.31 -3.73 3.00
C GLU A 96 10.10 -4.45 3.59
N HIS A 97 10.12 -4.80 4.87
CA HIS A 97 8.95 -5.44 5.47
C HIS A 97 7.77 -4.48 5.65
N CYS A 98 8.04 -3.17 5.82
CA CYS A 98 6.97 -2.17 5.88
C CYS A 98 6.24 -2.12 4.55
N ILE A 99 6.99 -2.09 3.44
CA ILE A 99 6.43 -2.09 2.09
C ILE A 99 5.62 -3.35 1.83
N GLU A 100 6.12 -4.53 2.21
CA GLU A 100 5.39 -5.78 2.01
C GLU A 100 4.11 -5.85 2.86
N THR A 101 4.17 -5.37 4.11
CA THR A 101 2.99 -5.30 5.00
C THR A 101 1.93 -4.37 4.43
N LEU A 102 2.34 -3.22 3.90
CA LEU A 102 1.44 -2.30 3.22
C LEU A 102 0.85 -2.94 1.97
N ARG A 103 1.65 -3.60 1.13
CA ARG A 103 1.17 -4.28 -0.09
C ARG A 103 0.10 -5.31 0.23
N GLN A 104 0.33 -6.16 1.22
CA GLN A 104 -0.65 -7.15 1.68
C GLN A 104 -1.92 -6.48 2.20
N THR A 105 -1.79 -5.41 2.98
CA THR A 105 -2.93 -4.66 3.51
C THR A 105 -3.77 -4.04 2.39
N LEU A 106 -3.14 -3.41 1.40
CA LEU A 106 -3.80 -2.81 0.24
C LEU A 106 -4.56 -3.87 -0.57
N MET A 107 -3.94 -5.02 -0.82
CA MET A 107 -4.58 -6.13 -1.54
C MET A 107 -5.71 -6.79 -0.73
N CYS A 108 -5.57 -6.86 0.59
CA CYS A 108 -6.56 -7.43 1.48
C CYS A 108 -7.82 -6.55 1.58
N HIS A 109 -7.63 -5.23 1.72
CA HIS A 109 -8.75 -4.30 1.84
C HIS A 109 -9.38 -3.95 0.50
N GLY A 110 -8.57 -3.83 -0.55
CA GLY A 110 -9.00 -3.62 -1.93
C GLY A 110 -9.93 -2.43 -2.09
N ASP A 111 -9.40 -1.20 -2.09
CA ASP A 111 -10.21 -0.02 -2.35
C ASP A 111 -10.69 0.02 -3.81
N ILE A 112 -11.99 -0.26 -4.00
CA ILE A 112 -12.67 -0.26 -5.30
C ILE A 112 -13.28 1.11 -5.66
N SER A 113 -12.92 2.17 -4.94
CA SER A 113 -13.37 3.52 -5.25
C SER A 113 -12.84 3.93 -6.63
N PRO A 114 -13.72 4.42 -7.54
CA PRO A 114 -13.29 4.79 -8.87
C PRO A 114 -12.58 6.13 -8.84
N LEU A 115 -11.31 6.14 -9.27
CA LEU A 115 -10.58 7.35 -9.61
C LEU A 115 -10.93 7.76 -11.04
N ARG A 116 -11.39 9.00 -11.19
CA ARG A 116 -11.48 9.63 -12.51
C ARG A 116 -10.09 10.06 -12.96
N TYR A 117 -9.90 10.18 -14.26
CA TYR A 117 -8.76 10.90 -14.81
C TYR A 117 -9.17 12.32 -15.18
N ARG A 118 -8.21 13.22 -15.09
CA ARG A 118 -8.32 14.61 -15.52
C ARG A 118 -6.99 15.11 -16.05
N ILE A 119 -7.03 16.11 -16.91
CA ILE A 119 -5.83 16.85 -17.30
C ILE A 119 -5.45 17.80 -16.16
N ASN A 120 -4.24 17.66 -15.63
CA ASN A 120 -3.68 18.61 -14.69
C ASN A 120 -3.40 19.92 -15.41
N VAL A 121 -4.03 21.01 -14.95
CA VAL A 121 -3.95 22.33 -15.60
C VAL A 121 -2.57 22.98 -15.51
N LEU A 122 -1.72 22.56 -14.57
CA LEU A 122 -0.40 23.14 -14.35
C LEU A 122 0.65 22.58 -15.31
N ASN A 123 0.57 21.29 -15.64
CA ASN A 123 1.58 20.61 -16.46
C ASN A 123 1.02 19.94 -17.73
N GLY A 124 -0.31 19.95 -17.93
CA GLY A 124 -0.97 19.35 -19.08
C GLY A 124 -0.99 17.82 -19.09
N ILE A 125 -0.57 17.18 -17.99
CA ILE A 125 -0.46 15.72 -17.89
C ILE A 125 -1.82 15.15 -17.50
N LEU A 126 -2.26 14.13 -18.24
CA LEU A 126 -3.42 13.32 -17.89
C LEU A 126 -3.04 12.37 -16.75
N GLY A 127 -3.79 12.38 -15.65
CA GLY A 127 -3.55 11.49 -14.53
C GLY A 127 -4.80 11.26 -13.68
N PRO A 128 -4.75 10.28 -12.77
CA PRO A 128 -5.84 10.01 -11.85
C PRO A 128 -6.00 11.20 -10.88
N ASP A 129 -7.25 11.55 -10.60
CA ASP A 129 -7.64 12.55 -9.61
C ASP A 129 -7.81 11.86 -8.25
N LEU A 130 -6.88 12.14 -7.34
CA LEU A 130 -6.84 11.51 -6.01
C LEU A 130 -7.90 12.04 -5.04
N ALA A 131 -8.72 13.01 -5.45
CA ALA A 131 -9.88 13.48 -4.70
C ALA A 131 -11.11 12.57 -4.89
N GLY A 132 -10.87 11.25 -4.93
CA GLY A 132 -11.92 10.24 -4.99
C GLY A 132 -12.70 10.19 -3.68
N ARG A 133 -13.94 9.68 -3.73
CA ARG A 133 -14.69 9.42 -2.49
C ARG A 133 -14.50 7.97 -2.11
N HIS A 134 -14.08 7.73 -0.88
CA HIS A 134 -13.73 6.41 -0.37
C HIS A 134 -14.75 5.94 0.66
N THR A 135 -14.97 4.63 0.75
CA THR A 135 -15.73 4.05 1.85
C THR A 135 -14.76 3.47 2.86
N CYS A 136 -14.67 4.10 4.02
CA CYS A 136 -13.68 3.76 5.03
C CYS A 136 -14.30 3.07 6.25
N ARG A 137 -13.47 2.38 7.02
CA ARG A 137 -13.79 2.07 8.41
C ARG A 137 -13.73 3.37 9.22
N ASN A 138 -14.56 3.49 10.27
CA ASN A 138 -14.53 4.65 11.14
C ASN A 138 -13.17 4.77 11.86
N PHE A 139 -12.28 5.62 11.33
CA PHE A 139 -10.91 5.72 11.79
C PHE A 139 -10.80 6.33 13.19
N SER A 140 -11.72 7.23 13.57
CA SER A 140 -11.77 7.79 14.91
C SER A 140 -11.97 6.71 15.96
N LYS A 141 -12.87 5.74 15.72
CA LYS A 141 -13.06 4.60 16.65
C LYS A 141 -11.84 3.70 16.75
N ILE A 142 -11.14 3.46 15.64
CA ILE A 142 -9.88 2.70 15.63
C ILE A 142 -8.82 3.44 16.46
N LEU A 143 -8.70 4.76 16.26
CA LEU A 143 -7.76 5.60 16.97
C LEU A 143 -8.06 5.66 18.48
N ASP A 144 -9.33 5.78 18.85
CA ASP A 144 -9.74 5.79 20.26
C ASP A 144 -9.47 4.44 20.94
N TRP A 145 -9.72 3.32 20.23
CA TRP A 145 -9.34 1.99 20.70
C TRP A 145 -7.82 1.89 20.94
N ALA A 146 -6.99 2.37 20.01
CA ALA A 146 -5.53 2.32 20.11
C ALA A 146 -5.01 3.19 21.26
N ARG A 147 -5.52 4.43 21.40
CA ARG A 147 -5.15 5.35 22.48
C ARG A 147 -5.43 4.77 23.86
N SER A 148 -6.58 4.12 24.03
CA SER A 148 -6.95 3.50 25.31
C SER A 148 -6.03 2.34 25.74
N ARG A 149 -5.19 1.83 24.83
CA ARG A 149 -4.28 0.69 25.04
C ARG A 149 -2.81 1.06 24.79
N PHE A 150 -2.51 2.34 24.61
CA PHE A 150 -1.15 2.78 24.33
C PHE A 150 -0.21 2.39 25.47
N THR A 151 0.84 1.64 25.14
CA THR A 151 1.94 1.31 26.06
C THR A 151 3.20 1.97 25.51
N PRO A 152 4.01 2.66 26.34
CA PRO A 152 5.28 3.22 25.89
C PRO A 152 6.15 2.17 25.19
N LYS A 153 6.79 2.55 24.09
CA LYS A 153 7.62 1.66 23.28
C LYS A 153 8.72 1.02 24.17
N PRO A 154 8.78 -0.32 24.30
CA PRO A 154 9.93 -0.97 24.92
C PRO A 154 11.18 -0.74 24.07
N ASP A 155 12.37 -0.79 24.66
CA ASP A 155 13.61 -0.59 23.91
C ASP A 155 13.82 -1.71 22.88
N CYS A 156 13.48 -1.44 21.62
CA CYS A 156 13.62 -2.40 20.52
C CYS A 156 15.07 -2.59 20.07
N ASN A 157 16.05 -1.94 20.70
CA ASN A 157 17.47 -2.14 20.45
C ASN A 157 18.13 -3.00 21.54
N GLU A 158 17.36 -3.50 22.51
CA GLU A 158 17.89 -4.40 23.53
C GLU A 158 18.35 -5.70 22.85
N LYS A 159 19.67 -5.93 22.87
CA LYS A 159 20.24 -7.17 22.35
C LYS A 159 19.74 -8.32 23.21
N VAL A 160 18.90 -9.18 22.64
CA VAL A 160 18.50 -10.43 23.27
C VAL A 160 19.73 -11.25 23.61
N ALA A 161 19.78 -11.76 24.85
CA ALA A 161 20.94 -12.53 25.33
C ALA A 161 21.16 -13.79 24.47
N PRO A 162 22.41 -14.25 24.29
CA PRO A 162 22.69 -15.50 23.59
C PRO A 162 21.92 -16.66 24.23
N GLY A 163 21.08 -17.36 23.46
CA GLY A 163 20.23 -18.46 23.95
C GLY A 163 18.75 -18.09 24.17
N TRP A 164 18.34 -16.85 23.84
CA TRP A 164 16.93 -16.55 23.64
C TRP A 164 16.38 -17.43 22.50
N ILE A 165 15.47 -18.33 22.86
CA ILE A 165 14.68 -19.13 21.94
C ILE A 165 13.37 -18.38 21.76
N ASP A 166 12.99 -18.09 20.52
CA ASP A 166 11.63 -17.65 20.23
C ASP A 166 10.67 -18.74 20.71
N THR A 167 9.93 -18.46 21.80
CA THR A 167 8.98 -19.42 22.37
C THR A 167 7.66 -19.47 21.60
N HIS A 168 7.52 -18.66 20.55
CA HIS A 168 6.37 -18.63 19.64
C HIS A 168 6.84 -18.79 18.18
N PRO A 169 7.52 -19.90 17.83
CA PRO A 169 8.09 -20.09 16.49
C PRO A 169 7.02 -20.18 15.39
N ASP A 170 5.79 -20.54 15.78
CA ASP A 170 4.64 -20.72 14.91
C ASP A 170 3.50 -19.84 15.42
N PHE A 171 3.42 -18.61 14.91
CA PHE A 171 2.26 -17.75 15.13
C PHE A 171 1.08 -18.34 14.34
N GLU A 172 0.26 -19.18 14.98
CA GLU A 172 -1.00 -19.66 14.38
C GLU A 172 -1.90 -18.43 14.08
N PRO A 173 -2.40 -18.25 12.84
CA PRO A 173 -3.16 -17.07 12.41
C PRO A 173 -4.40 -16.75 13.26
N ASP A 174 -4.87 -17.73 14.02
CA ASP A 174 -6.16 -17.74 14.69
C ASP A 174 -6.21 -16.83 15.92
N GLU A 175 -5.07 -16.52 16.55
CA GLU A 175 -5.03 -15.61 17.72
C GLU A 175 -5.12 -14.13 17.32
N LEU A 176 -4.53 -13.73 16.19
CA LEU A 176 -4.73 -12.39 15.59
C LEU A 176 -6.16 -12.22 15.05
N LEU A 177 -6.75 -13.33 14.59
CA LEU A 177 -8.13 -13.35 14.13
C LEU A 177 -9.08 -12.90 15.24
N SER A 178 -8.82 -13.20 16.53
CA SER A 178 -9.69 -12.73 17.62
C SER A 178 -9.76 -11.20 17.75
N VAL A 179 -8.63 -10.50 17.56
CA VAL A 179 -8.56 -9.02 17.63
C VAL A 179 -9.13 -8.37 16.36
N LEU A 180 -8.94 -9.00 15.20
CA LEU A 180 -9.48 -8.53 13.91
C LEU A 180 -10.98 -8.84 13.77
N ILE A 181 -11.45 -9.99 14.26
CA ILE A 181 -12.85 -10.37 14.35
C ILE A 181 -13.61 -9.38 15.24
N ASP A 182 -13.05 -8.92 16.35
CA ASP A 182 -13.69 -7.89 17.17
C ASP A 182 -13.79 -6.53 16.45
N ALA A 183 -12.92 -6.23 15.48
CA ALA A 183 -13.01 -5.03 14.64
C ALA A 183 -13.98 -5.21 13.45
N GLU A 184 -14.13 -6.41 12.92
CA GLU A 184 -14.99 -6.70 11.77
C GLU A 184 -16.43 -7.09 12.14
N THR A 185 -16.64 -7.75 13.28
CA THR A 185 -17.94 -8.26 13.74
C THR A 185 -18.65 -7.34 14.73
N ASN A 186 -17.96 -6.31 15.24
CA ASN A 186 -18.58 -5.33 16.10
C ASN A 186 -19.47 -4.39 15.26
N PRO A 187 -20.81 -4.41 15.44
CA PRO A 187 -21.75 -3.61 14.67
C PRO A 187 -21.58 -2.09 14.89
N ASN A 188 -20.67 -1.68 15.78
CA ASN A 188 -20.30 -0.28 15.98
C ASN A 188 -19.22 0.22 15.00
N PHE A 189 -18.54 -0.64 14.22
CA PHE A 189 -17.65 -0.20 13.13
C PHE A 189 -18.47 0.09 11.87
N ASN A 190 -19.22 1.19 11.94
CA ASN A 190 -19.94 1.71 10.78
C ASN A 190 -18.95 2.02 9.66
N ARG A 191 -19.28 1.57 8.45
CA ARG A 191 -18.65 2.07 7.23
C ARG A 191 -19.27 3.43 6.93
N GLU A 192 -18.41 4.42 6.76
CA GLU A 192 -18.81 5.78 6.41
C GLU A 192 -18.07 6.19 5.15
N ASP A 193 -18.70 7.02 4.34
CA ASP A 193 -18.01 7.62 3.21
C ASP A 193 -17.14 8.76 3.71
N VAL A 194 -15.84 8.68 3.45
CA VAL A 194 -14.87 9.71 3.81
C VAL A 194 -14.38 10.38 2.52
N VAL A 195 -14.27 11.71 2.59
CA VAL A 195 -13.84 12.60 1.50
C VAL A 195 -12.33 12.52 1.32
#